data_AF-A0A5C7RXV1-F1
#
_entry.id   AF-A0A5C7RXV1-F1
#
_cell.length_a   1.000
_cell.length_b   1.000
_cell.length_c   1.000
_cell.angle_alpha   90.00
_cell.angle_beta   90.00
_cell.angle_gamma   90.00
#
_symmetry.space_group_name_H-M   'P 1'
#
loop_
_entity.id
_entity.type
_entity.pdbx_description
1 polymer ?
#
loop_
_entity_poly.entity_id
_entity_poly.type
_entity_poly.pdbx_seq_one_letter_code
_entity_poly.pdbx_strand_id
1 'polypeptide(L)'
;MRIFGRTDARPQSVLCAKRCLSDSRVPYAMNDTPVDRARKRALRQVAYHPAPRRGSGVGAVGIDRRVRCELLSRVSEQAYMREASSYPNTAFVTLLALLLAAALSAPPAQAARPTPFSAGPVGGTAPPGWTLQDATPKTKRQTRYDLVRDGKTIVLRARADGSSAMLKHGLYANPANTPVLHWRWRTDRMLQGADLTRKERDDHAARLCVLFDRDPEQLGLKERTLLKLERAKHGERYPAATLCYVWDNRLPVDSMHDAQSSKFAVIVVAASGAGAPGRWLSMQRDTAEDYRRAFNAEPPSIVGVTVSVDTADTGESVVTHFGDIDFWPKRAR
;
A
#
# COMPACT_ATOMS: atom_id res chain seq x y z
N MET A 1 -71.22 -12.53 -30.28
CA MET A 1 -71.52 -12.25 -28.87
C MET A 1 -71.03 -10.83 -28.59
N ARG A 2 -71.95 -9.90 -28.31
CA ARG A 2 -71.66 -8.51 -27.92
C ARG A 2 -70.95 -8.49 -26.56
N ILE A 3 -70.22 -7.42 -26.23
CA ILE A 3 -70.56 -6.44 -25.19
C ILE A 3 -69.59 -5.24 -25.29
N PHE A 4 -70.18 -4.06 -25.16
CA PHE A 4 -69.60 -2.72 -25.24
C PHE A 4 -68.84 -2.32 -23.95
N GLY A 5 -67.84 -1.45 -24.13
CA GLY A 5 -67.83 -0.11 -23.51
C GLY A 5 -67.10 0.10 -22.17
N ARG A 6 -66.09 0.99 -22.18
CA ARG A 6 -66.14 2.30 -21.50
C ARG A 6 -64.89 3.14 -21.78
N THR A 7 -65.14 4.38 -22.15
CA THR A 7 -64.25 5.54 -22.12
C THR A 7 -63.71 5.79 -20.71
N ASP A 8 -62.45 6.18 -20.59
CA ASP A 8 -62.04 7.10 -19.53
C ASP A 8 -60.98 8.08 -20.04
N ALA A 9 -61.41 9.33 -20.13
CA ALA A 9 -60.60 10.49 -20.42
C ALA A 9 -59.67 10.75 -19.23
N ARG A 10 -58.36 10.64 -19.43
CA ARG A 10 -57.42 11.15 -18.45
C ARG A 10 -57.47 12.69 -18.49
N PRO A 11 -57.62 13.36 -17.34
CA PRO A 11 -57.69 14.82 -17.30
C PRO A 11 -56.35 15.44 -17.71
N GLN A 12 -56.41 16.47 -18.57
CA GLN A 12 -55.27 17.26 -19.06
C GLN A 12 -54.44 17.94 -17.95
N SER A 13 -54.84 17.85 -16.68
CA SER A 13 -54.09 18.35 -15.52
C SER A 13 -52.84 17.53 -15.17
N VAL A 14 -52.76 16.26 -15.60
CA VAL A 14 -51.59 15.39 -15.32
C VAL A 14 -50.44 15.63 -16.31
N LEU A 15 -50.73 16.19 -17.48
CA LEU A 15 -49.72 16.44 -18.52
C LEU A 15 -48.94 17.75 -18.33
N CYS A 16 -49.46 18.71 -17.56
CA CYS A 16 -48.76 19.97 -17.33
C CYS A 16 -47.70 19.86 -16.21
N ALA A 17 -47.90 19.00 -15.20
CA ALA A 17 -46.92 18.79 -14.13
C ALA A 17 -45.66 18.04 -14.59
N LYS A 18 -45.76 17.18 -15.61
CA LYS A 18 -44.61 16.45 -16.14
C LYS A 18 -43.64 17.31 -16.95
N ARG A 19 -44.07 18.47 -17.45
CA ARG A 19 -43.26 19.30 -18.37
C ARG A 19 -42.44 20.39 -17.69
N CYS A 20 -42.67 20.68 -16.40
CA CYS A 20 -41.81 21.57 -15.61
C CYS A 20 -40.66 20.84 -14.89
N LEU A 21 -40.65 19.50 -14.89
CA LEU A 21 -39.69 18.69 -14.13
C LEU A 21 -38.55 18.11 -14.99
N SER A 22 -38.50 18.40 -16.29
CA SER A 22 -37.44 17.90 -17.19
C SER A 22 -36.22 18.80 -17.31
N ASP A 23 -36.21 19.99 -16.69
CA ASP A 23 -35.13 20.98 -16.86
C ASP A 23 -34.15 21.09 -15.68
N SER A 24 -34.36 20.31 -14.62
CA SER A 24 -33.45 20.24 -13.46
C SER A 24 -32.71 18.91 -13.45
N ARG A 25 -31.43 18.94 -13.83
CA ARG A 25 -30.50 17.79 -13.79
C ARG A 25 -30.21 17.39 -12.34
N VAL A 26 -31.00 16.49 -11.77
CA VAL A 26 -30.63 15.71 -10.57
C VAL A 26 -31.13 14.27 -10.75
N PRO A 27 -30.29 13.23 -10.58
CA PRO A 27 -30.70 11.84 -10.80
C PRO A 27 -31.76 11.40 -9.79
N TYR A 28 -32.79 10.72 -10.30
CA TYR A 28 -33.88 10.13 -9.54
C TYR A 28 -33.46 8.76 -9.01
N ALA A 29 -33.08 8.67 -7.73
CA ALA A 29 -32.95 7.41 -7.01
C ALA A 29 -34.01 7.36 -5.91
N MET A 30 -35.00 6.47 -6.05
CA MET A 30 -36.00 6.23 -5.02
C MET A 30 -35.37 5.50 -3.84
N ASN A 31 -34.92 6.24 -2.84
CA ASN A 31 -34.77 5.71 -1.49
C ASN A 31 -35.73 6.48 -0.60
N ASP A 32 -36.56 5.77 0.17
CA ASP A 32 -37.63 6.33 0.99
C ASP A 32 -37.06 7.05 2.23
N THR A 33 -36.35 8.15 1.96
CA THR A 33 -35.66 8.95 2.96
C THR A 33 -36.67 9.78 3.75
N PRO A 34 -36.33 10.19 4.99
CA PRO A 34 -37.13 11.15 5.75
C PRO A 34 -37.45 12.43 4.95
N VAL A 35 -36.52 12.85 4.09
CA VAL A 35 -36.64 14.03 3.21
C VAL A 35 -37.74 13.85 2.16
N ASP A 36 -37.82 12.68 1.53
CA ASP A 36 -38.87 12.39 0.54
C ASP A 36 -40.27 12.31 1.16
N ARG A 37 -40.37 11.86 2.42
CA ARG A 37 -41.64 11.81 3.17
C ARG A 37 -42.12 13.20 3.59
N ALA A 38 -41.22 14.08 4.03
CA ALA A 38 -41.54 15.48 4.33
C ALA A 38 -42.02 16.24 3.10
N ARG A 39 -41.32 16.07 1.96
CA ARG A 39 -41.68 16.69 0.67
C ARG A 39 -43.04 16.22 0.15
N LYS A 40 -43.37 14.92 0.29
CA LYS A 40 -44.70 14.38 -0.05
C LYS A 40 -45.82 14.93 0.85
N ARG A 41 -45.57 15.19 2.14
CA ARG A 41 -46.55 15.80 3.05
C ARG A 41 -46.84 17.27 2.70
N ALA A 42 -45.80 18.05 2.42
CA ALA A 42 -45.96 19.45 2.01
C ALA A 42 -46.77 19.59 0.70
N LEU A 43 -46.52 18.72 -0.28
CA LEU A 43 -47.26 18.70 -1.54
C LEU A 43 -48.75 18.33 -1.38
N ARG A 44 -49.12 17.53 -0.36
CA ARG A 44 -50.52 17.22 -0.06
C ARG A 44 -51.27 18.39 0.58
N GLN A 45 -50.60 19.24 1.36
CA GLN A 45 -51.23 20.42 1.98
C GLN A 45 -51.55 21.53 0.97
N VAL A 46 -50.74 21.69 -0.08
CA VAL A 46 -50.97 22.70 -1.14
C VAL A 46 -52.10 22.29 -2.09
N ALA A 47 -52.44 21.00 -2.17
CA ALA A 47 -53.48 20.49 -3.07
C ALA A 47 -54.92 20.69 -2.56
N TYR A 48 -55.12 21.29 -1.37
CA TYR A 48 -56.45 21.51 -0.78
C TYR A 48 -56.84 22.98 -0.81
N HIS A 49 -57.10 23.52 -2.01
CA HIS A 49 -57.94 24.70 -2.15
C HIS A 49 -59.10 24.38 -3.09
N PRO A 50 -60.36 24.40 -2.61
CA PRO A 50 -61.50 24.16 -3.47
C PRO A 50 -61.67 25.35 -4.42
N ALA A 51 -61.87 25.07 -5.70
CA ALA A 51 -62.19 26.09 -6.69
C ALA A 51 -63.51 26.82 -6.30
N PRO A 52 -63.61 28.15 -6.45
CA PRO A 52 -64.84 28.87 -6.16
C PRO A 52 -65.95 28.47 -7.16
N ARG A 53 -67.17 28.27 -6.65
CA ARG A 53 -68.38 28.05 -7.46
C ARG A 53 -68.66 29.26 -8.34
N ARG A 54 -69.08 29.02 -9.59
CA ARG A 54 -69.48 30.05 -10.55
C ARG A 54 -70.70 30.81 -10.04
N GLY A 55 -70.56 32.11 -9.85
CA GLY A 55 -71.65 33.06 -9.61
C GLY A 55 -71.15 34.50 -9.80
N SER A 56 -71.56 35.11 -10.92
CA SER A 56 -71.60 36.56 -11.21
C SER A 56 -70.45 37.47 -10.74
N GLY A 57 -69.52 37.71 -11.66
CA GLY A 57 -68.97 39.02 -12.05
C GLY A 57 -68.36 39.95 -10.99
N VAL A 58 -67.07 39.77 -10.67
CA VAL A 58 -66.04 40.83 -10.50
C VAL A 58 -64.66 40.16 -10.77
N GLY A 59 -63.75 40.88 -11.44
CA GLY A 59 -62.51 40.36 -12.04
C GLY A 59 -61.54 39.63 -11.10
N ALA A 60 -61.00 38.50 -11.58
CA ALA A 60 -59.91 37.78 -10.95
C ALA A 60 -58.57 38.49 -11.23
N VAL A 61 -57.96 39.08 -10.20
CA VAL A 61 -56.54 39.48 -10.25
C VAL A 61 -55.72 38.20 -10.09
N GLY A 62 -55.21 37.68 -11.20
CA GLY A 62 -54.31 36.53 -11.21
C GLY A 62 -52.93 36.92 -10.66
N ILE A 63 -52.53 36.32 -9.54
CA ILE A 63 -51.16 36.43 -9.03
C ILE A 63 -50.20 35.78 -10.04
N ASP A 64 -49.20 36.53 -10.49
CA ASP A 64 -48.16 36.11 -11.44
C ASP A 64 -47.49 34.79 -11.01
N ARG A 65 -47.25 33.90 -11.97
CA ARG A 65 -46.59 32.60 -11.78
C ARG A 65 -45.18 32.75 -11.16
N ARG A 66 -44.46 33.85 -11.41
CA ARG A 66 -43.13 34.09 -10.81
C ARG A 66 -43.22 34.34 -9.31
N VAL A 67 -44.19 35.13 -8.87
CA VAL A 67 -44.44 35.42 -7.45
C VAL A 67 -44.83 34.15 -6.69
N ARG A 68 -45.59 33.25 -7.33
CA ARG A 68 -45.97 31.96 -6.73
C ARG A 68 -44.77 31.00 -6.57
N CYS A 69 -43.82 30.99 -7.49
CA CYS A 69 -42.59 30.18 -7.36
C CYS A 69 -41.63 30.74 -6.30
N GLU A 70 -41.46 32.06 -6.22
CA GLU A 70 -40.62 32.68 -5.18
C GLU A 70 -41.20 32.46 -3.77
N LEU A 71 -42.50 32.60 -3.58
CA LEU A 71 -43.14 32.30 -2.29
C LEU A 71 -42.99 30.83 -1.88
N LEU A 72 -43.13 29.90 -2.83
CA LEU A 72 -42.95 28.47 -2.55
C LEU A 72 -41.48 28.11 -2.22
N SER A 73 -40.51 28.79 -2.84
CA SER A 73 -39.09 28.62 -2.51
C SER A 73 -38.76 29.12 -1.09
N ARG A 74 -39.27 30.30 -0.71
CA ARG A 74 -39.04 30.91 0.61
C ARG A 74 -39.73 30.15 1.75
N VAL A 75 -40.93 29.61 1.51
CA VAL A 75 -41.63 28.76 2.50
C VAL A 75 -40.92 27.41 2.69
N SER A 76 -40.30 26.87 1.62
CA SER A 76 -39.52 25.62 1.70
C SER A 76 -38.18 25.78 2.45
N GLU A 77 -37.50 26.92 2.26
CA GLU A 77 -36.28 27.24 3.02
C GLU A 77 -36.58 27.53 4.50
N GLN A 78 -37.65 28.26 4.81
CA GLN A 78 -38.03 28.52 6.20
C GLN A 78 -38.52 27.26 6.94
N ALA A 79 -39.19 26.33 6.24
CA ALA A 79 -39.55 25.04 6.80
C ALA A 79 -38.32 24.13 7.02
N TYR A 80 -37.39 24.12 6.07
CA TYR A 80 -36.12 23.40 6.19
C TYR A 80 -35.27 23.92 7.36
N MET A 81 -35.15 25.24 7.52
CA MET A 81 -34.37 25.85 8.60
C MET A 81 -35.02 25.70 9.98
N ARG A 82 -36.34 25.53 10.06
CA ARG A 82 -37.07 25.25 11.32
C ARG A 82 -37.06 23.76 11.72
N GLU A 83 -36.93 22.83 10.78
CA GLU A 83 -36.75 21.40 11.08
C GLU A 83 -35.27 21.04 11.33
N ALA A 84 -34.31 21.70 10.66
CA ALA A 84 -32.87 21.48 10.86
C ALA A 84 -32.36 21.96 12.23
N SER A 85 -33.07 22.90 12.88
CA SER A 85 -32.76 23.41 14.22
C SER A 85 -33.33 22.56 15.36
N SER A 86 -33.98 21.43 15.04
CA SER A 86 -34.61 20.55 16.03
C SER A 86 -33.88 19.21 16.25
N TYR A 87 -32.73 18.99 15.59
CA TYR A 87 -31.82 17.91 15.94
C TYR A 87 -30.83 18.41 16.99
N PRO A 88 -30.79 17.83 18.19
CA PRO A 88 -29.92 18.33 19.24
C PRO A 88 -28.46 18.18 18.78
N ASN A 89 -27.70 19.27 18.84
CA ASN A 89 -26.26 19.35 18.54
C ASN A 89 -25.45 18.23 19.23
N THR A 90 -26.00 17.59 20.26
CA THR A 90 -25.40 16.43 20.93
C THR A 90 -25.13 15.26 20.00
N ALA A 91 -26.01 14.93 19.04
CA ALA A 91 -25.79 13.78 18.14
C ALA A 91 -24.64 14.01 17.15
N PHE A 92 -24.46 15.25 16.70
CA PHE A 92 -23.36 15.63 15.81
C PHE A 92 -22.04 15.74 16.58
N VAL A 93 -22.08 16.28 17.80
CA VAL A 93 -20.92 16.36 18.69
C VAL A 93 -20.48 14.97 19.16
N THR A 94 -21.41 14.04 19.46
CA THR A 94 -21.05 12.67 19.82
C THR A 94 -20.49 11.89 18.63
N LEU A 95 -21.04 12.07 17.43
CA LEU A 95 -20.50 11.43 16.23
C LEU A 95 -19.10 11.97 15.89
N LEU A 96 -18.89 13.28 16.00
CA LEU A 96 -17.58 13.91 15.80
C LEU A 96 -16.59 13.47 16.90
N ALA A 97 -17.01 13.40 18.16
CA ALA A 97 -16.20 12.91 19.26
C ALA A 97 -15.85 11.41 19.11
N LEU A 98 -16.77 10.58 18.60
CA LEU A 98 -16.51 9.18 18.28
C LEU A 98 -15.54 9.03 17.11
N LEU A 99 -15.64 9.88 16.08
CA LEU A 99 -14.70 9.90 14.95
C LEU A 99 -13.30 10.39 15.39
N LEU A 100 -13.20 11.40 16.25
CA LEU A 100 -11.93 11.82 16.84
C LEU A 100 -11.36 10.75 17.79
N ALA A 101 -12.17 10.12 18.63
CA ALA A 101 -11.73 9.04 19.51
C ALA A 101 -11.24 7.81 18.73
N ALA A 102 -11.87 7.49 17.59
CA ALA A 102 -11.41 6.46 16.65
C ALA A 102 -10.10 6.84 15.95
N ALA A 103 -9.86 8.12 15.67
CA ALA A 103 -8.60 8.60 15.11
C ALA A 103 -7.43 8.57 16.13
N LEU A 104 -7.71 8.72 17.43
CA LEU A 104 -6.71 8.61 18.51
C LEU A 104 -6.39 7.17 18.91
N SER A 105 -7.15 6.18 18.43
CA SER A 105 -6.96 4.75 18.75
C SER A 105 -6.41 3.95 17.56
N ALA A 106 -5.77 4.62 16.60
CA ALA A 106 -4.91 3.93 15.65
C ALA A 106 -3.79 3.23 16.45
N PRO A 107 -3.66 1.89 16.39
CA PRO A 107 -2.54 1.22 17.02
C PRO A 107 -1.24 1.85 16.51
N PRO A 108 -0.21 2.03 17.36
CA PRO A 108 1.07 2.52 16.89
C PRO A 108 1.45 1.66 15.70
N ALA A 109 1.85 2.28 14.59
CA ALA A 109 2.27 1.57 13.39
C ALA A 109 3.30 0.52 13.83
N GLN A 110 2.88 -0.74 13.91
CA GLN A 110 3.73 -1.83 14.34
C GLN A 110 4.87 -1.83 13.34
N ALA A 111 6.09 -1.55 13.81
CA ALA A 111 7.27 -1.59 12.95
C ALA A 111 7.24 -2.90 12.17
N ALA A 112 7.14 -2.77 10.85
CA ALA A 112 7.06 -3.91 9.96
C ALA A 112 8.43 -4.60 9.98
N ARG A 113 8.55 -5.59 10.86
CA ARG A 113 9.76 -6.37 11.06
C ARG A 113 9.54 -7.76 10.47
N PRO A 114 10.53 -8.32 9.74
CA PRO A 114 10.57 -9.75 9.48
C PRO A 114 10.45 -10.54 10.79
N THR A 115 9.99 -11.79 10.72
CA THR A 115 10.04 -12.67 11.89
C THR A 115 11.50 -12.78 12.35
N PRO A 116 11.85 -12.40 13.60
CA PRO A 116 13.23 -12.41 14.07
C PRO A 116 13.85 -13.80 13.98
N PHE A 117 15.11 -13.91 13.56
CA PHE A 117 15.86 -15.17 13.61
C PHE A 117 15.95 -15.71 15.03
N SER A 118 16.05 -14.80 16.01
CA SER A 118 16.08 -15.14 17.43
C SER A 118 14.80 -15.80 17.97
N ALA A 119 13.69 -15.70 17.25
CA ALA A 119 12.41 -16.29 17.63
C ALA A 119 12.22 -17.75 17.17
N GLY A 120 13.12 -18.27 16.33
CA GLY A 120 13.05 -19.64 15.83
C GLY A 120 13.74 -20.67 16.73
N PRO A 121 13.41 -21.97 16.59
CA PRO A 121 14.06 -23.03 17.35
C PRO A 121 15.48 -23.31 16.83
N VAL A 122 16.42 -23.55 17.75
CA VAL A 122 17.78 -24.00 17.41
C VAL A 122 17.72 -25.29 16.57
N GLY A 123 18.52 -25.34 15.51
CA GLY A 123 18.55 -26.45 14.55
C GLY A 123 17.51 -26.33 13.43
N GLY A 124 16.51 -25.45 13.56
CA GLY A 124 15.57 -25.16 12.47
C GLY A 124 16.23 -24.39 11.33
N THR A 125 15.75 -24.55 10.10
CA THR A 125 16.30 -23.85 8.92
C THR A 125 16.14 -22.33 9.01
N ALA A 126 14.95 -21.87 9.41
CA ALA A 126 14.59 -20.47 9.59
C ALA A 126 13.29 -20.37 10.43
N PRO A 127 12.97 -19.22 11.04
CA PRO A 127 11.70 -19.05 11.74
C PRO A 127 10.51 -18.87 10.75
N PRO A 128 9.26 -18.93 11.22
CA PRO A 128 8.08 -18.82 10.37
C PRO A 128 8.09 -17.58 9.44
N GLY A 129 7.64 -17.75 8.20
CA GLY A 129 7.57 -16.68 7.19
C GLY A 129 8.83 -16.52 6.34
N TRP A 130 9.96 -17.11 6.75
CA TRP A 130 11.14 -17.22 5.90
C TRP A 130 11.03 -18.42 4.97
N THR A 131 11.30 -18.20 3.69
CA THR A 131 11.22 -19.23 2.64
C THR A 131 12.54 -19.32 1.91
N LEU A 132 13.09 -20.53 1.82
CA LEU A 132 14.25 -20.80 0.98
C LEU A 132 13.81 -20.64 -0.47
N GLN A 133 14.49 -19.76 -1.19
CA GLN A 133 14.33 -19.64 -2.63
C GLN A 133 15.30 -20.62 -3.29
N ASP A 134 14.87 -21.24 -4.38
CA ASP A 134 15.67 -22.21 -5.11
C ASP A 134 17.02 -21.60 -5.54
N ALA A 135 18.03 -22.46 -5.59
CA ALA A 135 19.36 -22.09 -6.08
C ALA A 135 19.22 -21.48 -7.49
N THR A 136 20.07 -20.49 -7.75
CA THR A 136 20.19 -19.94 -9.10
C THR A 136 20.55 -21.07 -10.08
N PRO A 137 20.19 -20.98 -11.37
CA PRO A 137 20.55 -22.00 -12.36
C PRO A 137 22.07 -22.25 -12.48
N LYS A 138 22.90 -21.34 -11.93
CA LYS A 138 24.36 -21.41 -11.97
C LYS A 138 24.92 -22.60 -11.21
N THR A 139 24.29 -23.03 -10.11
CA THR A 139 24.80 -24.15 -9.29
C THR A 139 23.67 -25.02 -8.76
N LYS A 140 23.90 -26.33 -8.72
CA LYS A 140 22.99 -27.28 -8.06
C LYS A 140 23.21 -27.34 -6.54
N ARG A 141 24.29 -26.74 -6.01
CA ARG A 141 24.57 -26.71 -4.58
C ARG A 141 23.88 -25.51 -3.93
N GLN A 142 23.12 -25.77 -2.87
CA GLN A 142 22.43 -24.73 -2.10
C GLN A 142 23.22 -24.32 -0.86
N THR A 143 23.25 -23.02 -0.59
CA THR A 143 23.69 -22.48 0.71
C THR A 143 22.83 -23.08 1.81
N ARG A 144 23.46 -23.66 2.83
CA ARG A 144 22.76 -24.30 3.94
C ARG A 144 22.48 -23.29 5.05
N TYR A 145 21.25 -23.28 5.54
CA TYR A 145 20.79 -22.40 6.60
C TYR A 145 20.37 -23.20 7.83
N ASP A 146 20.78 -22.73 9.01
CA ASP A 146 20.33 -23.27 10.29
C ASP A 146 20.39 -22.23 11.40
N LEU A 147 19.45 -22.28 12.33
CA LEU A 147 19.41 -21.43 13.51
C LEU A 147 20.31 -22.00 14.60
N VAL A 148 21.25 -21.20 15.10
CA VAL A 148 22.25 -21.63 16.08
C VAL A 148 22.31 -20.67 17.27
N ARG A 149 22.75 -21.16 18.43
CA ARG A 149 23.07 -20.29 19.57
C ARG A 149 24.38 -19.56 19.33
N ASP A 150 24.37 -18.25 19.56
CA ASP A 150 25.55 -17.39 19.66
C ASP A 150 25.47 -16.64 21.00
N GLY A 151 26.13 -17.19 22.02
CA GLY A 151 25.98 -16.72 23.41
C GLY A 151 24.54 -16.92 23.92
N LYS A 152 23.88 -15.80 24.28
CA LYS A 152 22.51 -15.80 24.83
C LYS A 152 21.40 -15.66 23.78
N THR A 153 21.74 -15.50 22.51
CA THR A 153 20.77 -15.27 21.43
C THR A 153 20.84 -16.36 20.38
N ILE A 154 19.78 -16.49 19.58
CA ILE A 154 19.73 -17.38 18.43
C ILE A 154 19.94 -16.52 17.19
N VAL A 155 20.78 -16.99 16.27
CA VAL A 155 21.13 -16.31 15.01
C VAL A 155 20.98 -17.27 13.85
N LEU A 156 20.76 -16.73 12.66
CA LEU A 156 20.78 -17.51 11.44
C LEU A 156 22.22 -17.74 10.99
N ARG A 157 22.63 -18.99 10.84
CA ARG A 157 23.91 -19.36 10.21
C ARG A 157 23.67 -19.77 8.77
N ALA A 158 24.44 -19.21 7.85
CA ALA A 158 24.52 -19.56 6.45
C ALA A 158 25.90 -20.16 6.15
N ARG A 159 25.93 -21.35 5.56
CA ARG A 159 27.16 -22.06 5.16
C ARG A 159 27.16 -22.23 3.65
N ALA A 160 28.07 -21.53 2.98
CA ALA A 160 28.24 -21.59 1.54
C ALA A 160 29.59 -22.26 1.18
N ASP A 161 29.59 -23.10 0.15
CA ASP A 161 30.74 -23.85 -0.35
C ASP A 161 30.48 -24.22 -1.82
N GLY A 162 30.96 -23.35 -2.72
CA GLY A 162 30.62 -23.43 -4.15
C GLY A 162 29.11 -23.42 -4.40
N SER A 163 28.37 -22.68 -3.57
CA SER A 163 26.91 -22.75 -3.47
C SER A 163 26.24 -21.39 -3.40
N SER A 164 24.95 -21.38 -3.76
CA SER A 164 24.09 -20.20 -3.73
C SER A 164 22.68 -20.61 -3.32
N ALA A 165 22.10 -19.88 -2.39
CA ALA A 165 20.66 -19.89 -2.10
C ALA A 165 20.35 -18.66 -1.25
N MET A 166 19.10 -18.20 -1.26
CA MET A 166 18.66 -17.08 -0.41
C MET A 166 17.45 -17.46 0.43
N LEU A 167 17.36 -16.89 1.63
CA LEU A 167 16.14 -16.89 2.41
C LEU A 167 15.40 -15.58 2.15
N LYS A 168 14.09 -15.66 1.92
CA LYS A 168 13.19 -14.53 1.68
C LYS A 168 12.11 -14.47 2.75
N HIS A 169 11.84 -13.27 3.26
CA HIS A 169 10.70 -13.00 4.13
C HIS A 169 9.85 -11.87 3.51
N GLY A 170 8.55 -12.12 3.39
CA GLY A 170 7.60 -11.12 2.92
C GLY A 170 7.13 -10.24 4.08
N LEU A 171 7.15 -8.93 3.89
CA LEU A 171 6.67 -7.95 4.87
C LEU A 171 6.07 -6.76 4.15
N TYR A 172 5.37 -5.88 4.86
CA TYR A 172 4.93 -4.61 4.30
C TYR A 172 5.39 -3.47 5.19
N ALA A 173 6.34 -2.65 4.74
CA ALA A 173 6.80 -1.46 5.46
C ALA A 173 6.66 -0.22 4.57
N ASN A 174 6.25 0.90 5.15
CA ASN A 174 6.26 2.18 4.47
C ASN A 174 7.56 2.93 4.81
N PRO A 175 8.47 3.16 3.84
CA PRO A 175 9.72 3.89 4.09
C PRO A 175 9.52 5.31 4.62
N ALA A 176 8.37 5.94 4.40
CA ALA A 176 8.07 7.24 4.99
C ALA A 176 7.93 7.20 6.52
N ASN A 177 7.50 6.05 7.07
CA ASN A 177 7.27 5.88 8.52
C ASN A 177 8.46 5.23 9.22
N THR A 178 9.06 4.20 8.59
CA THR A 178 10.16 3.41 9.16
C THR A 178 11.30 3.25 8.16
N PRO A 179 12.02 4.33 7.78
CA PRO A 179 13.08 4.28 6.76
C PRO A 179 14.36 3.61 7.23
N VAL A 180 14.56 3.47 8.53
CA VAL A 180 15.86 3.09 9.10
C VAL A 180 15.95 1.58 9.23
N LEU A 181 16.64 0.93 8.30
CA LEU A 181 16.97 -0.49 8.37
C LEU A 181 18.14 -0.71 9.34
N HIS A 182 17.99 -1.68 10.24
CA HIS A 182 19.02 -2.14 11.16
C HIS A 182 19.20 -3.65 11.07
N TRP A 183 20.44 -4.11 11.02
CA TRP A 183 20.79 -5.52 11.07
C TRP A 183 22.23 -5.68 11.55
N ARG A 184 22.65 -6.93 11.76
CA ARG A 184 24.07 -7.25 11.96
C ARG A 184 24.43 -8.56 11.28
N TRP A 185 25.69 -8.69 10.90
CA TRP A 185 26.25 -9.94 10.41
C TRP A 185 27.65 -10.21 10.97
N ARG A 186 28.08 -11.45 10.91
CA ARG A 186 29.46 -11.88 11.20
C ARG A 186 29.85 -12.95 10.21
N THR A 187 30.91 -12.69 9.46
CA THR A 187 31.46 -13.63 8.48
C THR A 187 32.80 -14.14 8.98
N ASP A 188 33.08 -15.44 8.87
CA ASP A 188 34.32 -16.06 9.37
C ASP A 188 35.56 -15.73 8.52
N ARG A 189 35.38 -15.44 7.23
CA ARG A 189 36.43 -15.00 6.30
C ARG A 189 35.90 -14.12 5.17
N MET A 190 36.79 -13.35 4.54
CA MET A 190 36.47 -12.69 3.28
C MET A 190 36.63 -13.65 2.11
N LEU A 191 35.81 -13.48 1.07
CA LEU A 191 36.00 -14.13 -0.23
C LEU A 191 37.10 -13.39 -0.97
N GLN A 192 38.25 -14.02 -1.17
CA GLN A 192 39.41 -13.37 -1.77
C GLN A 192 39.24 -13.19 -3.27
N GLY A 193 38.54 -14.14 -3.91
CA GLY A 193 38.30 -14.14 -5.35
C GLY A 193 37.17 -13.24 -5.81
N ALA A 194 36.27 -12.83 -4.91
CA ALA A 194 35.07 -12.06 -5.21
C ALA A 194 35.40 -10.66 -5.76
N ASP A 195 34.68 -10.25 -6.80
CA ASP A 195 34.79 -8.97 -7.50
C ASP A 195 33.42 -8.55 -8.04
N LEU A 196 32.73 -7.62 -7.37
CA LEU A 196 31.39 -7.17 -7.78
C LEU A 196 31.38 -6.44 -9.13
N THR A 197 32.55 -6.04 -9.64
CA THR A 197 32.68 -5.40 -10.95
C THR A 197 32.71 -6.43 -12.09
N ARG A 198 32.79 -7.73 -11.79
CA ARG A 198 32.92 -8.82 -12.76
C ARG A 198 31.86 -9.88 -12.53
N LYS A 199 31.09 -10.19 -13.57
CA LYS A 199 29.96 -11.13 -13.49
C LYS A 199 30.38 -12.56 -13.10
N GLU A 200 31.59 -12.96 -13.44
CA GLU A 200 32.17 -14.29 -13.16
C GLU A 200 32.78 -14.38 -11.75
N ARG A 201 32.62 -13.33 -10.94
CA ARG A 201 33.13 -13.22 -9.58
C ARG A 201 32.14 -12.46 -8.68
N ASP A 202 30.85 -12.47 -9.01
CA ASP A 202 29.76 -11.74 -8.33
C ASP A 202 29.32 -12.47 -7.04
N ASP A 203 30.29 -12.99 -6.29
CA ASP A 203 30.06 -13.69 -5.03
C ASP A 203 29.99 -12.71 -3.86
N HIS A 204 29.25 -13.09 -2.82
CA HIS A 204 29.04 -12.23 -1.65
C HIS A 204 29.13 -13.03 -0.36
N ALA A 205 30.04 -12.62 0.51
CA ALA A 205 30.21 -13.24 1.82
C ALA A 205 29.00 -12.98 2.73
N ALA A 206 28.35 -11.83 2.58
CA ALA A 206 27.10 -11.49 3.24
C ALA A 206 26.32 -10.50 2.38
N ARG A 207 25.05 -10.80 2.11
CA ARG A 207 24.12 -9.89 1.43
C ARG A 207 22.77 -9.85 2.13
N LEU A 208 22.24 -8.66 2.32
CA LEU A 208 20.85 -8.41 2.71
C LEU A 208 20.21 -7.53 1.64
N CYS A 209 19.09 -7.95 1.05
CA CYS A 209 18.36 -7.09 0.11
C CYS A 209 16.99 -6.68 0.63
N VAL A 210 16.55 -5.48 0.23
CA VAL A 210 15.23 -4.91 0.48
C VAL A 210 14.48 -4.83 -0.84
N LEU A 211 13.29 -5.41 -0.87
CA LEU A 211 12.47 -5.54 -2.07
C LEU A 211 11.37 -4.48 -2.06
N PHE A 212 11.25 -3.72 -3.14
CA PHE A 212 10.33 -2.60 -3.26
C PHE A 212 9.23 -2.88 -4.29
N ASP A 213 8.00 -2.48 -3.96
CA ASP A 213 6.83 -2.60 -4.84
C ASP A 213 6.75 -1.45 -5.82
N ARG A 214 7.78 -1.30 -6.67
CA ARG A 214 7.79 -0.24 -7.67
C ARG A 214 6.75 -0.55 -8.75
N ASP A 215 5.86 0.41 -8.99
CA ASP A 215 4.87 0.32 -10.04
C ASP A 215 5.56 0.18 -11.41
N PRO A 216 5.29 -0.90 -12.17
CA PRO A 216 5.83 -1.09 -13.51
C PRO A 216 5.52 0.06 -14.48
N GLU A 217 4.45 0.84 -14.27
CA GLU A 217 4.15 2.00 -15.14
C GLU A 217 5.15 3.15 -14.95
N GLN A 218 5.93 3.16 -13.86
CA GLN A 218 7.03 4.10 -13.65
C GLN A 218 8.34 3.68 -14.35
N LEU A 219 8.35 2.53 -15.03
CA LEU A 219 9.50 2.01 -15.77
C LEU A 219 9.39 2.38 -17.25
N GLY A 220 10.54 2.57 -17.91
CA GLY A 220 10.59 2.73 -19.35
C GLY A 220 10.10 1.48 -20.09
N LEU A 221 9.69 1.62 -21.36
CA LEU A 221 9.14 0.50 -22.15
C LEU A 221 10.07 -0.73 -22.20
N LYS A 222 11.38 -0.51 -22.31
CA LYS A 222 12.39 -1.59 -22.32
C LYS A 222 12.44 -2.33 -20.99
N GLU A 223 12.48 -1.60 -19.88
CA GLU A 223 12.52 -2.15 -18.52
C GLU A 223 11.23 -2.91 -18.20
N ARG A 224 10.07 -2.39 -18.61
CA ARG A 224 8.77 -3.09 -18.47
C ARG A 224 8.76 -4.43 -19.19
N THR A 225 9.30 -4.47 -20.41
CA THR A 225 9.44 -5.72 -21.17
C THR A 225 10.35 -6.69 -20.43
N LEU A 226 11.55 -6.25 -20.00
CA LEU A 226 12.48 -7.08 -19.23
C LEU A 226 11.84 -7.61 -17.94
N LEU A 227 11.10 -6.78 -17.21
CA LEU A 227 10.43 -7.18 -15.97
C LEU A 227 9.40 -8.29 -16.22
N LYS A 228 8.65 -8.23 -17.32
CA LYS A 228 7.71 -9.29 -17.70
C LYS A 228 8.42 -10.62 -17.95
N LEU A 229 9.58 -10.60 -18.61
CA LEU A 229 10.40 -11.80 -18.82
C LEU A 229 10.92 -12.37 -17.50
N GLU A 230 11.43 -11.52 -16.60
CA GLU A 230 11.89 -11.95 -15.28
C GLU A 230 10.75 -12.55 -14.45
N ARG A 231 9.54 -11.96 -14.48
CA ARG A 231 8.35 -12.51 -13.81
C ARG A 231 7.88 -13.84 -14.39
N ALA A 232 7.94 -14.00 -15.71
CA ALA A 232 7.62 -15.28 -16.34
C ALA A 232 8.57 -16.41 -15.89
N LYS A 233 9.84 -16.07 -15.61
CA LYS A 233 10.88 -17.02 -15.21
C LYS A 233 10.92 -17.28 -13.71
N HIS A 234 10.78 -16.24 -12.90
CA HIS A 234 10.97 -16.26 -11.44
C HIS A 234 9.66 -16.11 -10.64
N GLY A 235 8.54 -15.98 -11.34
CA GLY A 235 7.20 -15.78 -10.77
C GLY A 235 6.77 -14.30 -10.72
N GLU A 236 5.46 -14.08 -10.69
CA GLU A 236 4.82 -12.76 -10.72
C GLU A 236 5.29 -11.79 -9.62
N ARG A 237 5.83 -12.33 -8.51
CA ARG A 237 6.33 -11.54 -7.37
C ARG A 237 7.80 -11.12 -7.50
N TYR A 238 8.40 -11.23 -8.69
CA TYR A 238 9.73 -10.69 -8.93
C TYR A 238 9.70 -9.15 -8.82
N PRO A 239 10.56 -8.55 -7.96
CA PRO A 239 10.52 -7.13 -7.65
C PRO A 239 11.02 -6.28 -8.83
N ALA A 240 10.39 -5.13 -9.02
CA ALA A 240 10.79 -4.14 -10.02
C ALA A 240 11.90 -3.20 -9.53
N ALA A 241 12.21 -3.22 -8.23
CA ALA A 241 13.33 -2.49 -7.64
C ALA A 241 13.80 -3.19 -6.36
N THR A 242 15.12 -3.32 -6.20
CA THR A 242 15.76 -3.97 -5.05
C THR A 242 17.03 -3.23 -4.66
N LEU A 243 17.21 -2.96 -3.36
CA LEU A 243 18.50 -2.51 -2.82
C LEU A 243 19.18 -3.69 -2.12
N CYS A 244 20.44 -3.95 -2.44
CA CYS A 244 21.22 -5.04 -1.83
C CYS A 244 22.43 -4.49 -1.09
N TYR A 245 22.46 -4.67 0.22
CA TYR A 245 23.58 -4.31 1.08
C TYR A 245 24.56 -5.47 1.19
N VAL A 246 25.83 -5.21 0.87
CA VAL A 246 26.89 -6.23 0.87
C VAL A 246 28.06 -5.83 1.77
N TRP A 247 28.77 -6.83 2.28
CA TRP A 247 30.13 -6.66 2.76
C TRP A 247 31.10 -7.01 1.64
N ASP A 248 31.82 -6.01 1.14
CA ASP A 248 32.77 -6.16 0.03
C ASP A 248 34.23 -6.22 0.52
N ASN A 249 35.14 -6.71 -0.33
CA ASN A 249 36.56 -6.84 -0.03
C ASN A 249 37.46 -5.74 -0.67
N ARG A 250 36.93 -4.94 -1.61
CA ARG A 250 37.72 -4.06 -2.50
C ARG A 250 37.13 -2.67 -2.70
N LEU A 251 35.82 -2.59 -2.88
CA LEU A 251 35.08 -1.37 -3.23
C LEU A 251 34.88 -0.47 -2.01
N PRO A 252 34.89 0.85 -2.16
CA PRO A 252 34.64 1.77 -1.06
C PRO A 252 33.27 1.56 -0.41
N VAL A 253 33.20 1.70 0.91
CA VAL A 253 31.91 1.83 1.63
C VAL A 253 31.11 2.99 1.01
N ASP A 254 29.79 2.83 0.98
CA ASP A 254 28.80 3.78 0.41
C ASP A 254 28.77 3.89 -1.12
N SER A 255 29.67 3.21 -1.82
CA SER A 255 29.58 3.09 -3.28
C SER A 255 28.37 2.25 -3.71
N MET A 256 27.78 2.63 -4.84
CA MET A 256 26.59 2.00 -5.43
C MET A 256 26.91 1.48 -6.83
N HIS A 257 26.47 0.26 -7.13
CA HIS A 257 26.73 -0.44 -8.39
C HIS A 257 25.50 -1.21 -8.84
N ASP A 258 25.25 -1.29 -10.14
CA ASP A 258 24.22 -2.20 -10.66
C ASP A 258 24.64 -3.66 -10.40
N ALA A 259 23.69 -4.48 -9.96
CA ALA A 259 23.96 -5.90 -9.77
C ALA A 259 24.25 -6.58 -11.13
N GLN A 260 25.32 -7.38 -11.20
CA GLN A 260 25.60 -8.15 -12.42
C GLN A 260 24.56 -9.25 -12.66
N SER A 261 23.93 -9.72 -11.58
CA SER A 261 22.93 -10.79 -11.56
C SER A 261 21.48 -10.34 -11.77
N SER A 262 21.16 -9.05 -11.74
CA SER A 262 19.79 -8.55 -11.95
C SER A 262 19.77 -7.15 -12.55
N LYS A 263 18.81 -6.89 -13.44
CA LYS A 263 18.55 -5.55 -13.99
C LYS A 263 17.71 -4.64 -13.10
N PHE A 264 17.21 -5.17 -11.98
CA PHE A 264 16.31 -4.46 -11.07
C PHE A 264 16.89 -4.35 -9.66
N ALA A 265 18.19 -4.61 -9.50
CA ALA A 265 18.87 -4.54 -8.21
C ALA A 265 20.09 -3.62 -8.28
N VAL A 266 20.20 -2.74 -7.28
CA VAL A 266 21.38 -1.92 -7.03
C VAL A 266 22.04 -2.41 -5.76
N ILE A 267 23.34 -2.64 -5.84
CA ILE A 267 24.20 -3.02 -4.72
C ILE A 267 24.71 -1.75 -4.04
N VAL A 268 24.63 -1.73 -2.71
CA VAL A 268 25.21 -0.72 -1.84
C VAL A 268 26.29 -1.39 -0.99
N VAL A 269 27.53 -0.92 -1.08
CA VAL A 269 28.61 -1.43 -0.23
C VAL A 269 28.39 -0.91 1.19
N ALA A 270 27.91 -1.77 2.07
CA ALA A 270 27.56 -1.40 3.43
C ALA A 270 28.79 -1.45 4.35
N ALA A 271 29.67 -2.43 4.16
CA ALA A 271 30.95 -2.53 4.82
C ALA A 271 32.00 -2.96 3.78
N SER A 272 33.27 -2.60 4.01
CA SER A 272 34.36 -2.95 3.10
C SER A 272 35.67 -3.25 3.81
N GLY A 273 36.50 -4.03 3.13
CA GLY A 273 37.89 -4.32 3.47
C GLY A 273 38.05 -5.56 4.33
N ALA A 274 39.31 -5.95 4.55
CA ALA A 274 39.70 -7.11 5.37
C ALA A 274 39.43 -6.93 6.88
N GLY A 275 38.65 -5.90 7.26
CA GLY A 275 38.43 -5.46 8.63
C GLY A 275 37.59 -6.43 9.46
N ALA A 276 38.29 -7.39 10.06
CA ALA A 276 37.87 -8.30 11.12
C ALA A 276 36.76 -9.33 10.81
N PRO A 277 37.06 -10.29 9.91
CA PRO A 277 36.38 -11.59 9.95
C PRO A 277 36.27 -12.13 11.38
N GLY A 278 35.14 -12.77 11.69
CA GLY A 278 34.85 -13.29 13.01
C GLY A 278 34.27 -12.29 14.01
N ARG A 279 34.11 -11.00 13.64
CA ARG A 279 33.41 -10.01 14.48
C ARG A 279 32.01 -9.69 13.95
N TRP A 280 31.09 -9.41 14.87
CA TRP A 280 29.79 -8.86 14.53
C TRP A 280 29.93 -7.41 14.08
N LEU A 281 29.42 -7.11 12.89
CA LEU A 281 29.25 -5.75 12.38
C LEU A 281 27.77 -5.40 12.43
N SER A 282 27.44 -4.32 13.12
CA SER A 282 26.10 -3.74 13.15
C SER A 282 25.99 -2.66 12.08
N MET A 283 24.91 -2.74 11.31
CA MET A 283 24.66 -1.87 10.17
C MET A 283 23.37 -1.09 10.39
N GLN A 284 23.37 0.15 9.92
CA GLN A 284 22.21 1.03 9.92
C GLN A 284 22.17 1.80 8.60
N ARG A 285 21.02 1.79 7.92
CA ARG A 285 20.83 2.47 6.63
C ARG A 285 19.48 3.16 6.57
N ASP A 286 19.44 4.36 5.98
CA ASP A 286 18.18 5.00 5.59
C ASP A 286 17.81 4.48 4.20
N THR A 287 16.93 3.47 4.16
CA THR A 287 16.58 2.79 2.91
C THR A 287 15.81 3.71 1.96
N ALA A 288 15.13 4.73 2.49
CA ALA A 288 14.43 5.71 1.67
C ALA A 288 15.41 6.63 0.95
N GLU A 289 16.47 7.05 1.63
CA GLU A 289 17.57 7.82 1.04
C GLU A 289 18.36 7.01 0.02
N ASP A 290 18.73 5.77 0.36
CA ASP A 290 19.46 4.90 -0.56
C ASP A 290 18.62 4.57 -1.81
N TYR A 291 17.29 4.42 -1.67
CA TYR A 291 16.41 4.21 -2.82
C TYR A 291 16.39 5.42 -3.75
N ARG A 292 16.26 6.64 -3.20
CA ARG A 292 16.28 7.88 -3.98
C ARG A 292 17.60 8.03 -4.74
N ARG A 293 18.73 7.72 -4.10
CA ARG A 293 20.06 7.73 -4.75
C ARG A 293 20.17 6.69 -5.87
N ALA A 294 19.65 5.49 -5.65
CA ALA A 294 19.79 4.38 -6.59
C ALA A 294 18.86 4.48 -7.80
N PHE A 295 17.61 4.90 -7.60
CA PHE A 295 16.56 4.84 -8.63
C PHE A 295 16.05 6.21 -9.07
N ASN A 296 16.53 7.30 -8.47
CA ASN A 296 16.10 8.67 -8.75
C ASN A 296 14.57 8.84 -8.69
N ALA A 297 13.94 8.20 -7.69
CA ALA A 297 12.50 8.17 -7.50
C ALA A 297 12.17 8.07 -6.00
N GLU A 298 10.94 8.43 -5.62
CA GLU A 298 10.46 8.22 -4.26
C GLU A 298 10.26 6.73 -3.97
N PRO A 299 10.65 6.25 -2.77
CA PRO A 299 10.56 4.84 -2.44
C PRO A 299 9.10 4.40 -2.27
N PRO A 300 8.65 3.36 -2.99
CA PRO A 300 7.36 2.75 -2.72
C PRO A 300 7.46 1.88 -1.45
N SER A 301 6.38 1.18 -1.12
CA SER A 301 6.37 0.24 0.01
C SER A 301 7.41 -0.88 -0.17
N ILE A 302 8.02 -1.26 0.95
CA ILE A 302 8.88 -2.44 1.04
C ILE A 302 7.97 -3.66 1.17
N VAL A 303 8.17 -4.65 0.31
CA VAL A 303 7.37 -5.89 0.25
C VAL A 303 8.12 -7.13 0.76
N GLY A 304 9.38 -6.98 1.14
CA GLY A 304 10.16 -8.08 1.69
C GLY A 304 11.62 -7.75 1.88
N VAL A 305 12.31 -8.70 2.51
CA VAL A 305 13.76 -8.74 2.62
C VAL A 305 14.29 -10.11 2.24
N THR A 306 15.54 -10.16 1.80
CA THR A 306 16.29 -11.40 1.62
C THR A 306 17.62 -11.34 2.35
N VAL A 307 18.11 -12.50 2.76
CA VAL A 307 19.50 -12.69 3.16
C VAL A 307 20.10 -13.80 2.33
N SER A 308 21.36 -13.63 1.92
CA SER A 308 22.06 -14.63 1.13
C SER A 308 23.56 -14.59 1.34
N VAL A 309 24.17 -15.74 1.11
CA VAL A 309 25.61 -15.92 0.92
C VAL A 309 25.78 -16.66 -0.40
N ASP A 310 26.62 -16.12 -1.28
CA ASP A 310 26.89 -16.67 -2.60
C ASP A 310 28.39 -16.89 -2.77
N THR A 311 28.74 -18.09 -3.23
CA THR A 311 30.11 -18.57 -3.48
C THR A 311 30.18 -19.39 -4.78
N ALA A 312 29.15 -19.30 -5.61
CA ALA A 312 28.99 -20.17 -6.77
C ALA A 312 29.97 -19.84 -7.89
N ASP A 313 30.43 -18.57 -7.99
CA ASP A 313 31.27 -18.11 -9.09
C ASP A 313 32.77 -18.39 -8.81
N THR A 314 33.25 -18.19 -7.58
CA THR A 314 34.66 -18.46 -7.21
C THR A 314 34.87 -19.87 -6.67
N GLY A 315 33.81 -20.55 -6.22
CA GLY A 315 33.90 -21.87 -5.60
C GLY A 315 34.49 -21.85 -4.18
N GLU A 316 34.65 -20.66 -3.60
CA GLU A 316 35.12 -20.50 -2.22
C GLU A 316 34.09 -21.02 -1.20
N SER A 317 34.46 -21.01 0.08
CA SER A 317 33.55 -21.34 1.18
C SER A 317 33.61 -20.28 2.26
N VAL A 318 32.45 -20.03 2.89
CA VAL A 318 32.32 -19.03 3.94
C VAL A 318 31.13 -19.34 4.85
N VAL A 319 31.27 -18.99 6.12
CA VAL A 319 30.21 -19.07 7.11
C VAL A 319 29.83 -17.67 7.59
N THR A 320 28.59 -17.28 7.34
CA THR A 320 28.04 -16.00 7.79
C THR A 320 26.91 -16.23 8.76
N HIS A 321 26.94 -15.48 9.86
CA HIS A 321 25.85 -15.40 10.82
C HIS A 321 25.10 -14.08 10.59
N PHE A 322 23.78 -14.13 10.59
CA PHE A 322 22.90 -12.96 10.52
C PHE A 322 22.13 -12.82 11.83
N GLY A 323 22.12 -11.61 12.38
CA GLY A 323 21.23 -11.24 13.47
C GLY A 323 19.87 -10.79 12.96
N ASP A 324 18.98 -10.47 13.90
CA ASP A 324 17.65 -9.94 13.59
C ASP A 324 17.71 -8.68 12.71
N ILE A 325 16.63 -8.47 11.97
CA ILE A 325 16.47 -7.39 11.00
C ILE A 325 15.25 -6.58 11.42
N ASP A 326 15.40 -5.26 11.52
CA ASP A 326 14.33 -4.36 11.93
C ASP A 326 14.30 -3.09 11.09
N PHE A 327 13.13 -2.48 11.01
CA PHE A 327 12.91 -1.15 10.43
C PHE A 327 12.40 -0.20 11.51
N TRP A 328 13.08 0.93 11.72
CA TRP A 328 12.75 1.90 12.75
C TRP A 328 12.33 3.25 12.16
N PRO A 329 11.50 4.03 12.89
CA PRO A 329 11.29 5.44 12.58
C PRO A 329 12.61 6.21 12.61
N LYS A 330 12.69 7.28 11.82
CA LYS A 330 13.77 8.26 11.96
C LYS A 330 13.59 8.94 13.31
N ARG A 331 14.60 8.89 14.18
CA ARG A 331 14.55 9.65 15.44
C ARG A 331 14.42 11.13 15.09
N ALA A 332 13.44 11.82 15.69
CA ALA A 332 13.38 13.28 15.63
C ALA A 332 14.71 13.82 16.19
N ARG A 333 15.38 14.67 15.42
CA ARG A 333 16.64 15.30 15.83
C ARG A 333 16.38 16.40 16.85
#